data_AF-A0A6J5WK29-F1
#
_entry.id   AF-A0A6J5WK29-F1
#
_cell.length_a   1.000
_cell.length_b   1.000
_cell.length_c   1.000
_cell.angle_alpha   90.00
_cell.angle_beta   90.00
_cell.angle_gamma   90.00
#
_symmetry.space_group_name_H-M   'P 1'
#
loop_
_entity.id
_entity.type
_entity.pdbx_description
1 polymer ?
#
loop_
_entity_poly.entity_id
_entity_poly.type
_entity_poly.pdbx_seq_one_letter_code
_entity_poly.pdbx_strand_id
1 'polypeptide(L)'
;MQANPNPFQIIPKQIFPSLVKLPPVHQSPSPVPTKPPRAISISTPNETDRGPISISTVDVVDDSVAAFWDYQFLFVSQRSEQTEPITLRVVDGSVPSDFPSGTYYLTGPGLFADDHGSTVHPLDGHGYLRAFKFDGFGEDVKFMAKYVKTEAQVEEHDPLTDTWRFTHRGPFSVLKGGQKVGNTKVMKNVANTSVLRWGQRLLCLWEGGDPYEIESETLDTIGSIGLMGGCDSGVESRDRGGGVWDVAASLLKPILYDGHLENNIN
;
A
#
# COMPACT_ATOMS: atom_id res chain seq x y z
N MET A 1 50.85 29.23 4.31
CA MET A 1 50.04 29.49 5.51
C MET A 1 48.67 29.94 5.01
N GLN A 2 47.66 29.07 5.07
CA GLN A 2 46.53 29.11 6.05
C GLN A 2 45.71 30.41 5.93
N ALA A 3 44.37 30.45 5.91
CA ALA A 3 43.31 29.45 5.96
C ALA A 3 41.99 30.17 5.55
N ASN A 4 40.98 29.39 5.15
CA ASN A 4 39.58 29.81 5.06
C ASN A 4 39.01 30.04 6.49
N PRO A 5 37.93 30.83 6.69
CA PRO A 5 36.63 30.16 6.78
C PRO A 5 35.38 30.94 6.27
N ASN A 6 34.51 30.15 5.64
CA ASN A 6 33.04 30.14 5.55
C ASN A 6 32.16 31.37 5.90
N PRO A 7 31.18 31.70 5.03
CA PRO A 7 30.03 32.54 5.36
C PRO A 7 28.90 31.71 6.01
N PHE A 8 28.27 32.26 7.05
CA PHE A 8 27.09 31.70 7.70
C PHE A 8 25.87 31.73 6.76
N GLN A 9 25.37 30.57 6.38
CA GLN A 9 24.04 30.40 5.77
C GLN A 9 22.97 30.34 6.88
N ILE A 10 22.01 31.24 6.77
CA ILE A 10 20.79 31.26 7.58
C ILE A 10 19.84 30.21 6.99
N ILE A 11 19.52 29.17 7.77
CA ILE A 11 18.54 28.14 7.42
C ILE A 11 17.13 28.69 7.71
N PRO A 12 16.20 28.77 6.75
CA PRO A 12 14.80 29.06 7.04
C PRO A 12 14.15 27.84 7.68
N LYS A 13 13.52 28.02 8.85
CA LYS A 13 12.66 27.01 9.48
C LYS A 13 11.50 26.66 8.54
N GLN A 14 11.41 25.39 8.13
CA GLN A 14 10.22 24.86 7.45
C GLN A 14 9.03 24.93 8.41
N ILE A 15 8.02 25.70 8.02
CA ILE A 15 6.69 25.73 8.64
C ILE A 15 5.78 24.90 7.74
N PHE A 16 5.59 23.63 8.06
CA PHE A 16 4.47 22.85 7.54
C PHE A 16 3.40 22.79 8.63
N PRO A 17 2.19 23.32 8.42
CA PRO A 17 1.07 23.04 9.33
C PRO A 17 0.58 21.62 9.05
N SER A 18 0.78 20.71 10.01
CA SER A 18 0.14 19.40 10.00
C SER A 18 -1.39 19.58 10.03
N LEU A 19 -2.08 19.16 8.97
CA LEU A 19 -3.55 19.21 8.88
C LEU A 19 -4.27 18.12 9.70
N VAL A 20 -3.54 17.31 10.45
CA VAL A 20 -4.11 16.29 11.34
C VAL A 20 -4.19 16.84 12.76
N LYS A 21 -5.39 17.23 13.21
CA LYS A 21 -5.64 17.49 14.64
C LYS A 21 -5.63 16.16 15.39
N LEU A 22 -4.58 15.93 16.17
CA LEU A 22 -4.52 14.81 17.10
C LEU A 22 -5.59 14.97 18.21
N PRO A 23 -6.26 13.90 18.64
CA PRO A 23 -7.15 13.96 19.80
C PRO A 23 -6.35 14.22 21.09
N PRO A 24 -6.92 14.92 22.08
CA PRO A 24 -6.24 15.17 23.34
C PRO A 24 -6.00 13.87 24.12
N VAL A 25 -4.81 13.75 24.69
CA VAL A 25 -4.39 12.63 25.54
C VAL A 25 -5.26 12.62 26.81
N HIS A 26 -6.21 11.67 26.89
CA HIS A 26 -6.80 11.32 28.17
C HIS A 26 -5.76 10.50 28.96
N GLN A 27 -5.11 11.14 29.92
CA GLN A 27 -4.33 10.43 30.94
C GLN A 27 -5.31 9.65 31.83
N SER A 28 -5.45 8.35 31.57
CA SER A 28 -6.01 7.41 32.52
C SER A 28 -4.95 7.04 33.56
N PRO A 29 -5.30 6.92 34.86
CA PRO A 29 -4.35 6.57 35.90
C PRO A 29 -3.80 5.15 35.65
N SER A 30 -2.47 5.02 35.65
CA SER A 30 -1.75 3.78 35.35
C SER A 30 -2.13 2.64 36.31
N PRO A 31 -2.32 1.40 35.82
CA PRO A 31 -2.39 0.23 36.69
C PRO A 31 -1.02 -0.08 37.30
N VAL A 32 -1.05 -0.64 38.51
CA VAL A 32 0.10 -0.99 39.36
C VAL A 32 1.14 -1.86 38.63
N PRO A 33 2.46 -1.68 38.85
CA PRO A 33 3.49 -2.38 38.07
C PRO A 33 3.54 -3.88 38.39
N THR A 34 3.18 -4.72 37.42
CA THR A 34 3.57 -6.13 37.39
C THR A 34 4.99 -6.25 36.85
N LYS A 35 5.86 -6.95 37.59
CA LYS A 35 7.30 -7.10 37.29
C LYS A 35 7.52 -7.70 35.89
N PRO A 36 8.44 -7.17 35.07
CA PRO A 36 8.83 -7.82 33.82
C PRO A 36 9.63 -9.10 34.09
N PRO A 37 9.61 -10.09 33.18
CA PRO A 37 10.42 -11.30 33.32
C PRO A 37 11.90 -10.93 33.23
N ARG A 38 12.68 -11.42 34.20
CA ARG A 38 14.10 -11.13 34.35
C ARG A 38 14.90 -11.96 33.34
N ALA A 39 15.53 -11.31 32.37
CA ALA A 39 16.54 -11.94 31.51
C ALA A 39 17.74 -12.37 32.37
N ILE A 40 18.21 -13.61 32.18
CA ILE A 40 19.36 -14.16 32.89
C ILE A 40 20.62 -13.71 32.12
N SER A 41 21.33 -12.72 32.66
CA SER A 41 22.66 -12.33 32.16
C SER A 41 23.73 -13.06 32.96
N ILE A 42 24.58 -13.82 32.27
CA ILE A 42 25.79 -14.43 32.82
C ILE A 42 26.84 -13.32 32.95
N SER A 43 27.20 -12.96 34.17
CA SER A 43 28.23 -11.95 34.45
C SER A 43 29.61 -12.59 34.60
N THR A 44 30.58 -12.08 33.84
CA THR A 44 32.01 -12.19 34.17
C THR A 44 32.46 -10.92 34.90
N PRO A 45 33.36 -11.00 35.89
CA PRO A 45 33.76 -9.83 36.67
C PRO A 45 34.94 -9.12 36.01
N ASN A 46 34.89 -7.80 35.93
CA ASN A 46 36.06 -7.03 36.33
C ASN A 46 35.69 -5.63 36.81
N GLU A 47 36.53 -5.20 37.73
CA GLU A 47 36.33 -4.20 38.77
C GLU A 47 36.60 -2.76 38.31
N THR A 48 35.89 -1.83 38.95
CA THR A 48 36.24 -0.41 39.27
C THR A 48 36.73 0.53 38.16
N ASP A 49 36.04 1.67 37.96
CA ASP A 49 36.37 2.96 38.61
C ASP A 49 35.57 4.15 37.99
N ARG A 50 35.17 5.10 38.86
CA ARG A 50 34.79 6.54 38.65
C ARG A 50 33.46 7.00 38.03
N GLY A 51 32.73 7.74 38.89
CA GLY A 51 32.25 9.10 38.60
C GLY A 51 30.73 9.26 38.53
N PRO A 52 30.12 10.29 39.19
CA PRO A 52 28.70 10.58 39.00
C PRO A 52 28.50 11.15 37.60
N ILE A 53 27.97 10.33 36.69
CA ILE A 53 27.53 10.79 35.37
C ILE A 53 26.31 11.68 35.60
N SER A 54 26.47 12.98 35.32
CA SER A 54 25.36 13.89 35.13
C SER A 54 24.56 13.37 33.93
N ILE A 55 23.47 12.65 34.22
CA ILE A 55 22.50 12.23 33.21
C ILE A 55 21.82 13.52 32.74
N SER A 56 22.38 14.10 31.68
CA SER A 56 21.61 14.96 30.79
C SER A 56 20.35 14.18 30.43
N THR A 57 19.19 14.70 30.83
CA THR A 57 17.89 14.26 30.32
C THR A 57 17.84 14.60 28.84
N VAL A 58 18.56 13.82 28.05
CA VAL A 58 18.27 13.66 26.64
C VAL A 58 16.89 13.03 26.66
N ASP A 59 15.93 13.67 26.02
CA ASP A 59 14.61 13.09 25.78
C ASP A 59 14.81 11.79 25.00
N VAL A 60 15.01 10.69 25.72
CA VAL A 60 14.95 9.34 25.16
C VAL A 60 13.48 9.14 24.88
N VAL A 61 13.07 9.54 23.68
CA VAL A 61 11.81 9.09 23.10
C VAL A 61 11.89 7.57 23.17
N ASP A 62 11.01 6.97 23.96
CA ASP A 62 11.00 5.55 24.20
C ASP A 62 10.82 4.82 22.86
N ASP A 63 11.88 4.17 22.37
CA ASP A 63 11.90 3.44 21.09
C ASP A 63 10.72 2.45 21.00
N SER A 64 10.23 1.94 22.13
CA SER A 64 9.07 1.04 22.17
C SER A 64 7.76 1.75 21.81
N VAL A 65 7.60 3.01 22.20
CA VAL A 65 6.44 3.85 21.88
C VAL A 65 6.52 4.31 20.42
N ALA A 66 7.69 4.68 19.92
CA ALA A 66 7.90 5.02 18.52
C ALA A 66 7.54 3.83 17.61
N ALA A 67 8.04 2.63 17.91
CA ALA A 67 7.72 1.42 17.18
C ALA A 67 6.21 1.12 17.18
N PHE A 68 5.53 1.29 18.31
CA PHE A 68 4.07 1.06 18.40
C PHE A 68 3.27 1.96 17.45
N TRP A 69 3.62 3.26 17.40
CA TRP A 69 2.93 4.19 16.50
C TRP A 69 3.21 3.89 15.03
N ASP A 70 4.45 3.56 14.69
CA ASP A 70 4.84 3.18 13.32
C ASP A 70 4.04 1.96 12.83
N TYR A 71 3.86 0.95 13.68
CA TYR A 71 3.01 -0.20 13.37
C TYR A 71 1.55 0.20 13.16
N GLN A 72 1.01 1.11 13.96
CA GLN A 72 -0.38 1.53 13.83
C GLN A 72 -0.60 2.32 12.53
N PHE A 73 0.40 3.07 12.06
CA PHE A 73 0.33 3.80 10.80
C PHE A 73 0.16 2.89 9.58
N LEU A 74 0.61 1.63 9.64
CA LEU A 74 0.40 0.65 8.57
C LEU A 74 -1.09 0.35 8.31
N PHE A 75 -1.96 0.60 9.29
CA PHE A 75 -3.40 0.33 9.23
C PHE A 75 -4.24 1.61 9.19
N VAL A 76 -3.63 2.75 8.84
CA VAL A 76 -4.34 4.01 8.61
C VAL A 76 -4.86 4.05 7.18
N SER A 77 -6.12 4.48 7.05
CA SER A 77 -6.81 4.60 5.77
C SER A 77 -6.22 5.69 4.89
N GLN A 78 -5.89 5.35 3.65
CA GLN A 78 -5.46 6.25 2.58
C GLN A 78 -6.69 6.90 1.95
N ARG A 79 -7.12 8.04 2.47
CA ARG A 79 -8.37 8.67 2.03
C ARG A 79 -8.27 9.38 0.67
N SER A 80 -7.07 9.70 0.21
CA SER A 80 -6.84 10.42 -1.03
C SER A 80 -6.14 9.57 -2.09
N GLU A 81 -6.51 9.77 -3.34
CA GLU A 81 -5.75 9.32 -4.51
C GLU A 81 -4.79 10.41 -4.98
N GLN A 82 -3.72 10.00 -5.65
CA GLN A 82 -2.83 10.87 -6.40
C GLN A 82 -2.97 10.50 -7.89
N THR A 83 -3.95 11.10 -8.56
CA THR A 83 -4.33 10.76 -9.94
C THR A 83 -3.39 11.32 -10.99
N GLU A 84 -2.71 12.43 -10.68
CA GLU A 84 -1.69 13.04 -11.53
C GLU A 84 -0.30 12.74 -10.98
N PRO A 85 0.71 12.51 -11.84
CA PRO A 85 2.06 12.21 -11.40
C PRO A 85 2.69 13.39 -10.65
N ILE A 86 3.22 13.10 -9.46
CA ILE A 86 4.02 14.06 -8.69
C ILE A 86 5.47 13.61 -8.60
N THR A 87 6.42 14.54 -8.70
CA THR A 87 7.83 14.25 -8.45
C THR A 87 8.06 14.11 -6.95
N LEU A 88 8.58 12.97 -6.52
CA LEU A 88 8.97 12.73 -5.14
C LEU A 88 10.25 13.51 -4.81
N ARG A 89 10.27 14.12 -3.64
CA ARG A 89 11.46 14.75 -3.10
C ARG A 89 12.33 13.71 -2.39
N VAL A 90 13.59 13.60 -2.80
CA VAL A 90 14.59 12.82 -2.08
C VAL A 90 14.85 13.45 -0.70
N VAL A 91 14.68 12.67 0.35
CA VAL A 91 14.93 13.09 1.75
C VAL A 91 16.34 12.68 2.19
N ASP A 92 16.80 11.51 1.76
CA ASP A 92 18.12 10.96 2.04
C ASP A 92 18.60 10.07 0.89
N GLY A 93 19.92 9.98 0.69
CA GLY A 93 20.56 9.21 -0.38
C GLY A 93 20.34 9.77 -1.80
N SER A 94 20.46 8.89 -2.80
CA SER A 94 20.21 9.18 -4.22
C SER A 94 19.85 7.90 -4.97
N VAL A 95 19.06 8.02 -6.05
CA VAL A 95 18.84 6.90 -6.98
C VAL A 95 20.15 6.62 -7.73
N PRO A 96 20.62 5.37 -7.83
CA PRO A 96 21.82 5.05 -8.60
C PRO A 96 21.69 5.51 -10.07
N SER A 97 22.76 6.04 -10.64
CA SER A 97 22.76 6.55 -12.03
C SER A 97 22.55 5.45 -13.08
N ASP A 98 22.81 4.20 -12.71
CA ASP A 98 22.60 2.99 -13.52
C ASP A 98 21.28 2.28 -13.18
N PHE A 99 20.42 2.88 -12.36
CA PHE A 99 19.11 2.31 -12.03
C PHE A 99 18.23 2.29 -13.30
N PRO A 100 17.59 1.16 -13.62
CA PRO A 100 16.84 1.03 -14.85
C PRO A 100 15.61 1.94 -14.88
N SER A 101 15.25 2.42 -16.08
CA SER A 101 13.96 3.06 -16.29
C SER A 101 12.83 2.02 -16.17
N GLY A 102 11.70 2.44 -15.63
CA GLY A 102 10.56 1.57 -15.43
C GLY A 102 9.67 2.02 -14.29
N THR A 103 8.64 1.21 -14.01
CA THR A 103 7.68 1.51 -12.95
C THR A 103 7.62 0.36 -11.95
N TYR A 104 7.84 0.68 -10.68
CA TYR A 104 7.57 -0.23 -9.59
C TYR A 104 6.11 -0.06 -9.14
N TYR A 105 5.32 -1.12 -9.32
CA TYR A 105 3.93 -1.17 -8.89
C TYR A 105 3.80 -1.90 -7.55
N LEU A 106 2.98 -1.35 -6.66
CA LEU A 106 2.67 -1.94 -5.37
C LEU A 106 1.18 -1.78 -5.08
N THR A 107 0.43 -2.88 -5.04
CA THR A 107 -0.93 -2.89 -4.49
C THR A 107 -0.92 -3.41 -3.05
N GLY A 108 -1.96 -3.04 -2.31
CA GLY A 108 -2.15 -3.37 -0.90
C GLY A 108 -3.47 -2.78 -0.40
N PRO A 109 -3.92 -3.10 0.81
CA PRO A 109 -5.10 -2.46 1.35
C PRO A 109 -4.87 -0.97 1.58
N GLY A 110 -5.78 -0.14 1.07
CA GLY A 110 -5.77 1.31 1.27
C GLY A 110 -6.77 1.79 2.30
N LEU A 111 -7.89 1.06 2.49
CA LEU A 111 -9.00 1.54 3.32
C LEU A 111 -9.37 0.52 4.40
N PHE A 112 -9.35 0.98 5.66
CA PHE A 112 -9.57 0.13 6.85
C PHE A 112 -10.80 0.56 7.66
N ALA A 113 -11.25 1.80 7.52
CA ALA A 113 -12.41 2.34 8.22
C ALA A 113 -13.24 3.21 7.29
N ASP A 114 -14.56 3.03 7.34
CA ASP A 114 -15.53 3.85 6.59
C ASP A 114 -15.97 5.08 7.41
N ASP A 115 -16.82 5.92 6.82
CA ASP A 115 -17.30 7.15 7.46
C ASP A 115 -18.51 6.95 8.39
N HIS A 116 -18.90 5.69 8.59
CA HIS A 116 -20.03 5.27 9.42
C HIS A 116 -19.62 4.41 10.61
N GLY A 117 -18.31 4.29 10.88
CA GLY A 117 -17.75 3.61 12.05
C GLY A 117 -17.55 2.10 11.87
N SER A 118 -17.70 1.57 10.66
CA SER A 118 -17.26 0.22 10.33
C SER A 118 -15.75 0.19 10.11
N THR A 119 -15.14 -0.90 10.55
CA THR A 119 -13.72 -1.21 10.31
C THR A 119 -13.61 -2.58 9.69
N VAL A 120 -12.60 -2.78 8.85
CA VAL A 120 -12.34 -4.06 8.19
C VAL A 120 -10.95 -4.57 8.54
N HIS A 121 -10.81 -5.89 8.49
CA HIS A 121 -9.54 -6.57 8.49
C HIS A 121 -8.69 -6.08 7.31
N PRO A 122 -7.36 -5.97 7.43
CA PRO A 122 -6.50 -5.52 6.34
C PRO A 122 -6.70 -6.27 5.03
N LEU A 123 -6.92 -7.58 5.08
CA LEU A 123 -7.18 -8.40 3.87
C LEU A 123 -8.50 -8.04 3.15
N ASP A 124 -9.42 -7.35 3.82
CA ASP A 124 -10.72 -6.96 3.30
C ASP A 124 -10.79 -5.47 2.90
N GLY A 125 -9.68 -4.74 3.06
CA GLY A 125 -9.55 -3.34 2.66
C GLY A 125 -9.38 -3.22 1.15
N HIS A 126 -9.99 -2.19 0.54
CA HIS A 126 -9.93 -1.95 -0.91
C HIS A 126 -8.49 -1.78 -1.40
N GLY A 127 -8.18 -2.36 -2.56
CA GLY A 127 -6.87 -2.31 -3.18
C GLY A 127 -6.50 -0.91 -3.60
N TYR A 128 -5.35 -0.45 -3.11
CA TYR A 128 -4.77 0.85 -3.39
C TYR A 128 -3.44 0.66 -4.11
N LEU A 129 -3.50 0.85 -5.42
CA LEU A 129 -2.37 0.69 -6.33
C LEU A 129 -1.51 1.94 -6.29
N ARG A 130 -0.22 1.75 -6.02
CA ARG A 130 0.82 2.77 -6.08
C ARG A 130 1.79 2.47 -7.20
N ALA A 131 2.23 3.50 -7.89
CA ALA A 131 3.23 3.42 -8.95
C ALA A 131 4.37 4.39 -8.68
N PHE A 132 5.60 3.89 -8.76
CA PHE A 132 6.84 4.67 -8.67
C PHE A 132 7.58 4.55 -9.99
N LYS A 133 7.57 5.62 -10.79
CA LYS A 133 8.15 5.65 -12.14
C LYS A 133 9.53 6.29 -12.09
N PHE A 134 10.53 5.52 -12.51
CA PHE A 134 11.93 5.92 -12.65
C PHE A 134 12.22 6.24 -14.11
N ASP A 135 12.84 7.38 -14.35
CA ASP A 135 13.23 7.84 -15.69
C ASP A 135 14.49 7.16 -16.25
N GLY A 136 15.29 6.54 -15.37
CA GLY A 136 16.57 5.89 -15.71
C GLY A 136 17.78 6.83 -15.72
N PHE A 137 17.62 8.10 -15.33
CA PHE A 137 18.70 9.08 -15.24
C PHE A 137 19.08 9.42 -13.78
N GLY A 138 18.35 8.88 -12.81
CA GLY A 138 18.68 8.97 -11.38
C GLY A 138 18.26 10.29 -10.72
N GLU A 139 17.50 11.13 -11.42
CA GLU A 139 17.12 12.47 -10.94
C GLU A 139 15.69 12.52 -10.39
N ASP A 140 14.71 12.01 -11.13
CA ASP A 140 13.30 12.16 -10.78
C ASP A 140 12.57 10.81 -10.64
N VAL A 141 11.92 10.61 -9.49
CA VAL A 141 10.93 9.52 -9.28
C VAL A 141 9.54 10.12 -9.25
N LYS A 142 8.66 9.68 -10.15
CA LYS A 142 7.26 10.10 -10.16
C LYS A 142 6.38 9.13 -9.39
N PHE A 143 5.43 9.65 -8.65
CA PHE A 143 4.48 8.88 -7.86
C PHE A 143 3.04 9.14 -8.30
N MET A 144 2.27 8.05 -8.39
CA MET A 144 0.82 8.06 -8.56
C MET A 144 0.21 6.98 -7.67
N ALA A 145 -1.04 7.19 -7.25
CA ALA A 145 -1.77 6.19 -6.52
C ALA A 145 -3.28 6.29 -6.71
N LYS A 146 -3.94 5.16 -6.97
CA LYS A 146 -5.40 5.07 -7.16
C LYS A 146 -5.93 3.78 -6.56
N TYR A 147 -7.18 3.83 -6.13
CA TYR A 147 -7.96 2.64 -5.80
C TYR A 147 -8.27 1.86 -7.08
N VAL A 148 -8.17 0.53 -6.97
CA VAL A 148 -8.67 -0.37 -8.00
C VAL A 148 -10.19 -0.32 -7.97
N LYS A 149 -10.82 0.09 -9.06
CA LYS A 149 -12.28 0.23 -9.20
C LYS A 149 -12.94 -1.13 -9.37
N THR A 150 -12.86 -1.94 -8.33
CA THR A 150 -13.63 -3.18 -8.21
C THR A 150 -15.12 -2.87 -8.09
N GLU A 151 -15.98 -3.84 -8.40
CA GLU A 151 -17.43 -3.69 -8.15
C GLU A 151 -17.71 -3.23 -6.71
N ALA A 152 -17.03 -3.82 -5.74
CA ALA A 152 -17.19 -3.47 -4.34
C ALA A 152 -16.66 -2.05 -4.02
N GLN A 153 -15.56 -1.61 -4.63
CA GLN A 153 -15.06 -0.25 -4.43
C GLN A 153 -16.05 0.79 -4.97
N VAL A 154 -16.57 0.55 -6.17
CA VAL A 154 -17.55 1.44 -6.83
C VAL A 154 -18.87 1.50 -6.07
N GLU A 155 -19.32 0.39 -5.48
CA GLU A 155 -20.54 0.38 -4.64
C GLU A 155 -20.34 1.06 -3.27
N GLU A 156 -19.12 1.06 -2.73
CA GLU A 156 -18.83 1.52 -1.36
C GLU A 156 -18.25 2.94 -1.28
N HIS A 157 -17.88 3.54 -2.41
CA HIS A 157 -17.38 4.93 -2.49
C HIS A 157 -18.37 5.80 -3.25
N ASP A 158 -18.77 6.91 -2.63
CA ASP A 158 -19.55 7.95 -3.31
C ASP A 158 -18.60 9.04 -3.85
N PRO A 159 -18.39 9.13 -5.18
CA PRO A 159 -17.48 10.10 -5.77
C PRO A 159 -17.99 11.55 -5.69
N LEU A 160 -19.28 11.77 -5.42
CA LEU A 160 -19.84 13.13 -5.28
C LEU A 160 -19.56 13.72 -3.89
N THR A 161 -19.60 12.88 -2.86
CA THR A 161 -19.38 13.30 -1.47
C THR A 161 -18.00 12.95 -0.94
N ASP A 162 -17.24 12.15 -1.68
CA ASP A 162 -15.96 11.54 -1.27
C ASP A 162 -16.07 10.77 0.06
N THR A 163 -17.21 10.12 0.26
CA THR A 163 -17.48 9.32 1.46
C THR A 163 -17.49 7.83 1.15
N TRP A 164 -17.13 7.06 2.16
CA TRP A 164 -17.07 5.61 2.12
C TRP A 164 -18.11 5.01 3.06
N ARG A 165 -18.79 3.98 2.57
CA ARG A 165 -19.70 3.15 3.35
C ARG A 165 -19.50 1.69 2.98
N PHE A 166 -19.06 0.89 3.93
CA PHE A 166 -18.91 -0.53 3.70
C PHE A 166 -20.28 -1.22 3.63
N THR A 167 -20.49 -2.00 2.57
CA THR A 167 -21.72 -2.77 2.33
C THR A 167 -21.42 -4.25 2.13
N HIS A 168 -20.23 -4.58 1.65
CA HIS A 168 -19.72 -5.93 1.47
C HIS A 168 -18.93 -6.36 2.71
N ARG A 169 -19.25 -7.56 3.20
CA ARG A 169 -18.41 -8.22 4.21
C ARG A 169 -17.29 -8.94 3.47
N GLY A 170 -16.06 -8.71 3.89
CA GLY A 170 -14.97 -9.61 3.52
C GLY A 170 -14.96 -10.86 4.42
N PRO A 171 -14.23 -11.91 4.02
CA PRO A 171 -14.15 -13.17 4.76
C PRO A 171 -13.67 -13.01 6.21
N PHE A 172 -12.99 -11.91 6.54
CA PHE A 172 -12.40 -11.68 7.86
C PHE A 172 -13.04 -10.52 8.65
N SER A 173 -14.10 -9.90 8.12
CA SER A 173 -14.68 -8.68 8.70
C SER A 173 -16.17 -8.77 8.99
N VAL A 174 -16.59 -8.09 10.05
CA VAL A 174 -17.99 -7.83 10.38
C VAL A 174 -18.25 -6.33 10.43
N LEU A 175 -19.23 -5.89 9.64
CA LEU A 175 -19.59 -4.46 9.52
C LEU A 175 -20.51 -4.02 10.67
N LYS A 176 -20.32 -2.81 11.16
CA LYS A 176 -21.17 -2.20 12.19
C LYS A 176 -22.35 -1.48 11.54
N GLY A 177 -23.54 -1.56 12.16
CA GLY A 177 -24.66 -0.68 11.82
C GLY A 177 -25.33 -0.89 10.46
N GLY A 178 -24.87 -1.84 9.63
CA GLY A 178 -25.56 -2.17 8.38
C GLY A 178 -26.97 -2.69 8.67
N GLN A 179 -27.99 -1.97 8.19
CA GLN A 179 -29.32 -2.56 8.12
C GLN A 179 -29.20 -3.90 7.36
N LYS A 180 -29.84 -4.95 7.84
CA LYS A 180 -29.90 -6.28 7.19
C LYS A 180 -30.75 -6.20 5.91
N VAL A 181 -30.41 -5.31 4.98
CA VAL A 181 -31.15 -5.15 3.73
C VAL A 181 -30.33 -5.80 2.62
N GLY A 182 -30.71 -7.04 2.32
CA GLY A 182 -30.53 -7.65 1.00
C GLY A 182 -29.14 -8.12 0.59
N ASN A 183 -28.08 -7.35 0.80
CA ASN A 183 -26.77 -7.67 0.24
C ASN A 183 -25.79 -8.11 1.33
N THR A 184 -25.86 -9.39 1.70
CA THR A 184 -24.72 -10.10 2.30
C THR A 184 -24.00 -10.84 1.19
N LYS A 185 -23.43 -10.13 0.20
CA LYS A 185 -22.45 -10.76 -0.70
C LYS A 185 -21.27 -11.18 0.18
N VAL A 186 -21.04 -12.48 0.27
CA VAL A 186 -20.07 -13.12 1.19
C VAL A 186 -18.63 -12.97 0.69
N MET A 187 -18.46 -12.66 -0.59
CA MET A 187 -17.15 -12.61 -1.25
C MET A 187 -16.96 -11.22 -1.87
N LYS A 188 -16.00 -10.46 -1.33
CA LYS A 188 -15.64 -9.10 -1.79
C LYS A 188 -14.27 -9.16 -2.44
N ASN A 189 -14.22 -9.11 -3.77
CA ASN A 189 -12.94 -8.94 -4.46
C ASN A 189 -12.47 -7.49 -4.28
N VAL A 190 -11.34 -7.32 -3.59
CA VAL A 190 -10.73 -6.02 -3.29
C VAL A 190 -9.47 -5.73 -4.10
N ALA A 191 -8.97 -6.69 -4.89
CA ALA A 191 -7.79 -6.56 -5.73
C ALA A 191 -6.55 -5.97 -5.01
N ASN A 192 -6.33 -6.34 -3.75
CA ASN A 192 -5.32 -5.76 -2.87
C ASN A 192 -4.09 -6.65 -2.63
N THR A 193 -4.05 -7.86 -3.18
CA THR A 193 -3.06 -8.87 -2.81
C THR A 193 -1.74 -8.69 -3.54
N SER A 194 -1.80 -8.61 -4.87
CA SER A 194 -0.61 -8.51 -5.70
C SER A 194 -0.90 -7.81 -7.01
N VAL A 195 0.15 -7.24 -7.60
CA VAL A 195 0.13 -6.62 -8.92
C VAL A 195 1.21 -7.25 -9.77
N LEU A 196 0.88 -7.62 -11.00
CA LEU A 196 1.84 -8.22 -11.92
C LEU A 196 1.61 -7.74 -13.35
N ARG A 197 2.69 -7.73 -14.12
CA ARG A 197 2.62 -7.51 -15.57
C ARG A 197 2.60 -8.85 -16.28
N TRP A 198 1.63 -9.03 -17.17
CA TRP A 198 1.53 -10.21 -18.00
C TRP A 198 1.34 -9.81 -19.46
N GLY A 199 2.36 -10.04 -20.28
CA GLY A 199 2.42 -9.46 -21.62
C GLY A 199 2.36 -7.93 -21.55
N GLN A 200 1.42 -7.32 -22.27
CA GLN A 200 1.21 -5.86 -22.25
C GLN A 200 0.22 -5.40 -21.18
N ARG A 201 -0.31 -6.31 -20.35
CA ARG A 201 -1.35 -6.00 -19.36
C ARG A 201 -0.77 -5.85 -17.96
N LEU A 202 -1.31 -4.92 -17.19
CA LEU A 202 -1.05 -4.78 -15.75
C LEU A 202 -2.28 -5.30 -14.99
N LEU A 203 -2.08 -6.26 -14.08
CA LEU A 203 -3.17 -6.96 -13.39
C LEU A 203 -3.04 -6.77 -11.89
N CYS A 204 -4.12 -6.35 -11.22
CA CYS A 204 -4.27 -6.40 -9.77
C CYS A 204 -5.10 -7.61 -9.37
N LEU A 205 -4.62 -8.38 -8.39
CA LEU A 205 -5.13 -9.69 -8.03
C LEU A 205 -5.70 -9.71 -6.62
N TRP A 206 -6.59 -10.66 -6.40
CA TRP A 206 -7.09 -11.10 -5.11
C TRP A 206 -7.31 -12.61 -5.16
N GLU A 207 -6.95 -13.34 -4.11
CA GLU A 207 -6.86 -14.82 -4.14
C GLU A 207 -8.20 -15.50 -4.41
N GLY A 208 -9.31 -14.83 -4.07
CA GLY A 208 -10.66 -15.39 -4.17
C GLY A 208 -11.44 -14.98 -5.42
N GLY A 209 -10.82 -14.32 -6.41
CA GLY A 209 -11.56 -13.80 -7.56
C GLY A 209 -10.72 -13.45 -8.78
N ASP A 210 -11.42 -13.01 -9.83
CA ASP A 210 -10.80 -12.61 -11.09
C ASP A 210 -9.89 -11.37 -10.93
N PRO A 211 -8.77 -11.28 -11.67
CA PRO A 211 -7.93 -10.10 -11.67
C PRO A 211 -8.61 -8.90 -12.33
N TYR A 212 -8.21 -7.70 -11.93
CA TYR A 212 -8.58 -6.44 -12.57
C TYR A 212 -7.43 -5.93 -13.44
N GLU A 213 -7.72 -5.67 -14.70
CA GLU A 213 -6.78 -5.03 -15.63
C GLU A 213 -6.71 -3.53 -15.37
N ILE A 214 -5.49 -3.01 -15.40
CA ILE A 214 -5.15 -1.63 -15.12
C ILE A 214 -4.43 -1.03 -16.32
N GLU A 215 -4.79 0.20 -16.67
CA GLU A 215 -4.08 1.04 -17.63
C GLU A 215 -2.81 1.58 -16.95
N SER A 216 -1.64 1.23 -17.49
CA SER A 216 -0.37 1.37 -16.77
C SER A 216 0.10 2.81 -16.56
N GLU A 217 -0.36 3.76 -17.38
CA GLU A 217 0.10 5.16 -17.29
C GLU A 217 -0.82 6.00 -16.40
N THR A 218 -2.14 5.80 -16.45
CA THR A 218 -3.12 6.54 -15.66
C THR A 218 -3.55 5.83 -14.38
N LEU A 219 -3.18 4.55 -14.23
CA LEU A 219 -3.66 3.63 -13.19
C LEU A 219 -5.19 3.48 -13.18
N ASP A 220 -5.87 3.79 -14.30
CA ASP A 220 -7.30 3.53 -14.42
C ASP A 220 -7.59 2.03 -14.48
N THR A 221 -8.65 1.61 -13.80
CA THR A 221 -9.15 0.24 -13.91
C THR A 221 -9.91 0.09 -15.22
N ILE A 222 -9.43 -0.83 -16.07
CA ILE A 222 -10.08 -1.20 -17.33
C ILE A 222 -11.27 -2.13 -17.06
N GLY A 223 -11.10 -3.11 -16.16
CA GLY A 223 -12.17 -4.02 -15.74
C GLY A 223 -11.67 -5.38 -15.27
N SER A 224 -12.58 -6.24 -14.81
CA SER A 224 -12.26 -7.62 -14.41
C SER A 224 -12.05 -8.53 -15.61
N ILE A 225 -11.03 -9.40 -15.57
CA ILE A 225 -10.79 -10.43 -16.57
C ILE A 225 -11.22 -11.79 -16.04
N GLY A 226 -12.23 -12.41 -16.65
CA GLY A 226 -12.67 -13.76 -16.31
C GLY A 226 -11.62 -14.82 -16.67
N LEU A 227 -10.85 -15.31 -15.70
CA LEU A 227 -9.87 -16.38 -15.89
C LEU A 227 -10.44 -17.76 -15.53
N MET A 228 -11.45 -17.81 -14.65
CA MET A 228 -11.91 -19.04 -14.00
C MET A 228 -13.30 -19.51 -14.45
N GLY A 229 -13.79 -19.08 -15.62
CA GLY A 229 -15.10 -19.47 -16.16
C GLY A 229 -15.19 -20.89 -16.76
N GLY A 230 -14.40 -21.85 -16.28
CA GLY A 230 -14.14 -23.13 -16.97
C GLY A 230 -14.71 -24.40 -16.35
N CYS A 231 -15.22 -24.41 -15.11
CA CYS A 231 -15.67 -25.65 -14.47
C CYS A 231 -16.86 -25.41 -13.51
N ASP A 232 -18.11 -25.61 -13.98
CA ASP A 232 -19.03 -26.63 -13.46
C ASP A 232 -20.44 -26.61 -14.08
N SER A 233 -20.83 -27.81 -14.53
CA SER A 233 -22.17 -28.41 -14.75
C SER A 233 -23.43 -27.55 -15.01
N GLY A 234 -23.80 -27.49 -16.29
CA GLY A 234 -25.11 -27.89 -16.83
C GLY A 234 -26.39 -27.16 -16.42
N VAL A 235 -26.82 -26.18 -17.22
CA VAL A 235 -28.11 -26.15 -17.98
C VAL A 235 -27.90 -25.23 -19.19
N GLU A 236 -28.40 -25.65 -20.35
CA GLU A 236 -28.25 -25.00 -21.66
C GLU A 236 -28.51 -23.48 -21.68
N SER A 237 -27.56 -22.74 -22.24
CA SER A 237 -27.83 -21.56 -23.09
C SER A 237 -26.64 -21.34 -24.02
N ARG A 238 -26.98 -21.11 -25.29
CA ARG A 238 -26.10 -21.14 -26.47
C ARG A 238 -24.90 -20.19 -26.37
N ASP A 239 -23.77 -20.72 -26.80
CA ASP A 239 -22.68 -20.04 -27.52
C ASP A 239 -21.87 -18.98 -26.76
N ARG A 240 -20.85 -19.42 -26.01
CA ARG A 240 -19.68 -18.61 -25.61
C ARG A 240 -18.49 -19.46 -25.15
N GLY A 241 -18.16 -20.51 -25.89
CA GLY A 241 -16.97 -21.35 -25.64
C GLY A 241 -15.63 -20.68 -25.98
N GLY A 242 -15.62 -19.48 -26.55
CA GLY A 242 -14.41 -18.77 -26.98
C GLY A 242 -13.72 -17.93 -25.89
N GLY A 243 -14.45 -17.45 -24.88
CA GLY A 243 -13.93 -16.38 -24.00
C GLY A 243 -12.72 -16.78 -23.15
N VAL A 244 -12.77 -17.94 -22.49
CA VAL A 244 -11.71 -18.37 -21.55
C VAL A 244 -10.45 -18.81 -22.31
N TRP A 245 -10.62 -19.54 -23.40
CA TRP A 245 -9.50 -19.95 -24.26
C TRP A 245 -8.90 -18.75 -25.00
N ASP A 246 -9.69 -17.75 -25.39
CA ASP A 246 -9.17 -16.51 -25.99
C ASP A 246 -8.43 -15.65 -24.97
N VAL A 247 -8.91 -15.57 -23.72
CA VAL A 247 -8.21 -14.88 -22.65
C VAL A 247 -6.91 -15.60 -22.32
N ALA A 248 -6.96 -16.91 -22.04
CA ALA A 248 -5.78 -17.74 -21.79
C ALA A 248 -4.80 -17.71 -22.98
N ALA A 249 -5.29 -17.76 -24.22
CA ALA A 249 -4.45 -17.64 -25.41
C ALA A 249 -3.90 -16.22 -25.57
N SER A 250 -4.65 -15.16 -25.25
CA SER A 250 -4.14 -13.79 -25.26
C SER A 250 -3.07 -13.55 -24.21
N LEU A 251 -3.17 -14.26 -23.08
CA LEU A 251 -2.16 -14.29 -22.03
C LEU A 251 -0.94 -15.09 -22.51
N LEU A 252 -1.11 -16.27 -23.11
CA LEU A 252 0.02 -17.11 -23.52
C LEU A 252 0.73 -16.65 -24.80
N LYS A 253 0.05 -15.93 -25.70
CA LYS A 253 0.61 -15.47 -26.98
C LYS A 253 1.92 -14.67 -26.81
N PRO A 254 1.99 -13.63 -25.95
CA PRO A 254 3.25 -12.92 -25.71
C PRO A 254 4.40 -13.84 -25.28
N ILE A 255 4.14 -14.84 -24.42
CA ILE A 255 5.16 -15.76 -23.90
C ILE A 255 5.70 -16.68 -25.01
N LEU A 256 4.86 -17.07 -25.95
CA LEU A 256 5.22 -17.98 -27.04
C LEU A 256 5.95 -17.29 -28.21
N TYR A 257 5.79 -15.97 -28.36
CA TYR A 257 6.33 -15.22 -29.49
C TYR A 257 7.50 -14.27 -29.16
N ASP A 258 7.86 -14.09 -27.88
CA ASP A 258 9.03 -13.27 -27.47
C ASP A 258 10.41 -13.97 -27.66
N GLY A 259 10.45 -15.07 -28.42
CA GLY A 259 11.69 -15.81 -28.72
C GLY A 259 12.41 -15.38 -30.01
N HIS A 260 11.90 -14.39 -30.75
CA HIS A 260 12.50 -13.99 -32.02
C HIS A 260 12.30 -12.49 -32.25
N LEU A 261 13.25 -11.66 -31.83
CA LEU A 261 13.61 -10.39 -32.48
C LEU A 261 14.86 -9.78 -31.80
N GLU A 262 16.01 -10.43 -31.99
CA GLU A 262 17.30 -9.74 -32.06
C GLU A 262 18.29 -10.63 -32.80
N ASN A 263 18.31 -10.51 -34.12
CA ASN A 263 19.45 -10.82 -35.00
C ASN A 263 19.08 -10.44 -36.43
N ASN A 264 19.46 -9.20 -36.80
CA ASN A 264 19.81 -8.71 -38.14
C ASN A 264 19.28 -7.29 -38.32
N ILE A 265 20.14 -6.28 -38.15
CA ILE A 265 20.39 -5.26 -39.18
C ILE A 265 21.84 -4.77 -39.00
N ASN A 266 22.52 -4.58 -40.14
CA ASN A 266 23.95 -4.24 -40.34
C ASN A 266 24.52 -3.08 -39.52
#